data_AF-A0A5D0TCE9-F1
#
_entry.id   AF-A0A5D0TCE9-F1
#
_cell.length_a   1.000
_cell.length_b   1.000
_cell.length_c   1.000
_cell.angle_alpha   90.00
_cell.angle_beta   90.00
_cell.angle_gamma   90.00
#
_symmetry.space_group_name_H-M   'P 1'
#
loop_
_entity.id
_entity.type
_entity.pdbx_description
1 polymer ?
#
loop_
_entity_poly.entity_id
_entity_poly.type
_entity_poly.pdbx_seq_one_letter_code
_entity_poly.pdbx_strand_id
1 'polypeptide(L)'
;MDNRSKFYFEHIKSDIDEIIENRECNMNALLDYKKNVELMNIFYGAGVQDRHDVLKALWKVASNITPEFAEDTKNSGFEIIIWKYIPLKEILNELELNEEKFNIPNGNHSNNRIYLKFSYKPGILKCLSLHFSDYF
;
A
#
# COMPACT_ATOMS: atom_id res chain seq x y z
N MET A 1 0.24 -16.97 14.53
CA MET A 1 -0.55 -16.33 13.45
C MET A 1 -1.78 -17.19 13.21
N ASP A 2 -2.96 -16.59 13.14
CA ASP A 2 -4.26 -17.30 13.08
C ASP A 2 -4.62 -17.65 11.62
N ASN A 3 -4.93 -18.93 11.37
CA ASN A 3 -5.38 -19.42 10.06
C ASN A 3 -6.62 -18.66 9.52
N ARG A 4 -7.41 -18.06 10.42
CA ARG A 4 -8.60 -17.28 10.05
C ARG A 4 -8.29 -16.02 9.25
N SER A 5 -7.25 -15.25 9.61
CA SER A 5 -6.89 -14.03 8.88
C SER A 5 -6.37 -14.34 7.48
N LYS A 6 -5.62 -15.44 7.32
CA LYS A 6 -5.17 -15.90 6.00
C LYS A 6 -6.35 -16.31 5.12
N PHE A 7 -7.24 -17.15 5.65
CA PHE A 7 -8.43 -17.59 4.91
C PHE A 7 -9.31 -16.40 4.50
N TYR A 8 -9.56 -15.47 5.43
CA TYR A 8 -10.35 -14.28 5.15
C TYR A 8 -9.70 -13.41 4.06
N PHE A 9 -8.39 -13.20 4.14
CA PHE A 9 -7.67 -12.43 3.13
C PHE A 9 -7.80 -13.03 1.73
N GLU A 10 -7.66 -14.35 1.58
CA GLU A 10 -7.84 -15.01 0.27
C GLU A 10 -9.26 -14.82 -0.31
N HIS A 11 -10.29 -14.65 0.54
CA HIS A 11 -11.66 -14.41 0.07
C HIS A 11 -11.87 -13.01 -0.46
N ILE A 12 -11.23 -12.00 0.15
CA ILE A 12 -11.39 -10.60 -0.26
C ILE A 12 -10.35 -10.17 -1.30
N LYS A 13 -9.28 -10.95 -1.48
CA LYS A 13 -8.17 -10.65 -2.40
C LYS A 13 -8.66 -10.40 -3.83
N SER A 14 -9.55 -11.26 -4.36
CA SER A 14 -10.08 -11.12 -5.72
C SER A 14 -10.89 -9.85 -5.93
N ASP A 15 -11.63 -9.38 -4.90
CA ASP A 15 -12.39 -8.13 -4.98
C ASP A 15 -11.43 -6.93 -4.97
N ILE A 16 -10.39 -6.98 -4.15
CA ILE A 16 -9.33 -5.96 -4.12
C ILE A 16 -8.54 -5.94 -5.44
N ASP A 17 -8.24 -7.11 -6.02
CA ASP A 17 -7.60 -7.24 -7.34
C ASP A 17 -8.42 -6.49 -8.39
N GLU A 18 -9.72 -6.78 -8.51
CA GLU A 18 -10.62 -6.14 -9.47
C GLU A 18 -10.68 -4.62 -9.29
N ILE A 19 -10.84 -4.13 -8.05
CA ILE A 19 -10.91 -2.70 -7.74
C ILE A 19 -9.59 -1.99 -8.13
N ILE A 20 -8.44 -2.61 -7.89
CA ILE A 20 -7.13 -2.02 -8.22
C ILE A 20 -6.87 -2.08 -9.73
N GLU A 21 -7.21 -3.18 -10.39
CA GLU A 21 -7.08 -3.32 -11.85
C GLU A 21 -7.95 -2.32 -12.61
N ASN A 22 -9.18 -2.08 -12.14
CA ASN A 22 -10.11 -1.10 -12.70
C ASN A 22 -9.77 0.34 -12.31
N ARG A 23 -8.72 0.57 -11.49
CA ARG A 23 -8.30 1.88 -10.97
C ARG A 23 -9.39 2.60 -10.15
N GLU A 24 -10.24 1.83 -9.47
CA GLU A 24 -11.39 2.33 -8.69
C GLU A 24 -11.05 2.60 -7.22
N CYS A 25 -9.85 2.22 -6.77
CA CYS A 25 -9.39 2.52 -5.42
C CYS A 25 -9.34 4.03 -5.16
N ASN A 26 -10.02 4.49 -4.11
CA ASN A 26 -9.97 5.89 -3.71
C ASN A 26 -8.64 6.19 -3.00
N MET A 27 -7.80 7.01 -3.62
CA MET A 27 -6.48 7.39 -3.10
C MET A 27 -6.39 8.85 -2.60
N ASN A 28 -7.53 9.52 -2.39
CA ASN A 28 -7.54 10.95 -2.02
C ASN A 28 -6.84 11.21 -0.68
N ALA A 29 -6.96 10.26 0.28
CA ALA A 29 -6.34 10.36 1.60
C ALA A 29 -4.80 10.36 1.56
N LEU A 30 -4.18 9.95 0.44
CA LEU A 30 -2.72 10.01 0.29
C LEU A 30 -2.19 11.44 0.15
N LEU A 31 -3.04 12.39 -0.22
CA LEU A 31 -2.65 13.79 -0.36
C LEU A 31 -2.74 14.57 0.96
N ASP A 32 -3.36 13.99 1.99
CA ASP A 32 -3.68 14.69 3.24
C ASP A 32 -2.59 14.60 4.30
N TYR A 33 -1.65 13.64 4.16
CA TYR A 33 -0.61 13.38 5.15
C TYR A 33 0.78 13.54 4.56
N LYS A 34 1.63 14.36 5.20
CA LYS A 34 3.01 14.65 4.78
C LYS A 34 3.82 13.39 4.42
N LYS A 35 3.74 12.35 5.25
CA LYS A 35 4.44 11.07 5.05
C LYS A 35 4.00 10.31 3.78
N ASN A 36 2.71 10.41 3.42
CA ASN A 36 2.19 9.79 2.20
C ASN A 36 2.69 10.55 0.96
N VAL A 37 2.62 11.89 1.02
CA VAL A 37 3.09 12.78 -0.05
C VAL A 37 4.58 12.61 -0.31
N GLU A 38 5.39 12.44 0.73
CA GLU A 38 6.83 12.23 0.61
C GLU A 38 7.16 10.98 -0.23
N LEU A 39 6.58 9.82 0.11
CA LEU A 39 6.81 8.59 -0.66
C LEU A 39 6.30 8.71 -2.10
N MET A 40 5.11 9.30 -2.30
CA MET A 40 4.56 9.52 -3.64
C MET A 40 5.47 10.42 -4.50
N ASN A 41 6.01 11.49 -3.93
CA ASN A 41 6.91 12.39 -4.64
C ASN A 41 8.23 11.71 -5.02
N ILE A 42 8.73 10.77 -4.22
CA ILE A 42 9.92 9.98 -4.57
C ILE A 42 9.62 9.09 -5.78
N PHE A 43 8.46 8.41 -5.80
CA PHE A 43 8.03 7.63 -6.98
C PHE A 43 7.90 8.52 -8.24
N TYR A 44 7.33 9.71 -8.11
CA TYR A 44 7.24 10.66 -9.22
C TYR A 44 8.63 11.15 -9.68
N GLY A 45 9.53 11.46 -8.75
CA GLY A 45 10.91 11.82 -9.04
C GLY A 45 11.70 10.70 -9.73
N ALA A 46 11.35 9.44 -9.46
CA ALA A 46 11.91 8.27 -10.11
C ALA A 46 11.31 7.98 -11.50
N GLY A 47 10.31 8.75 -11.94
CA GLY A 47 9.74 8.69 -13.29
C GLY A 47 8.35 8.04 -13.38
N VAL A 48 7.78 7.57 -12.27
CA VAL A 48 6.38 7.07 -12.28
C VAL A 48 5.44 8.24 -12.52
N GLN A 49 4.46 8.11 -13.43
CA GLN A 49 3.58 9.23 -13.79
C GLN A 49 2.21 9.16 -13.08
N ASP A 50 1.81 7.98 -12.62
CA ASP A 50 0.48 7.74 -12.05
C ASP A 50 0.57 7.01 -10.71
N ARG A 51 -0.13 7.53 -9.70
CA ARG A 51 -0.26 6.89 -8.39
C ARG A 51 -0.93 5.53 -8.42
N HIS A 52 -1.81 5.27 -9.39
CA HIS A 52 -2.43 3.96 -9.54
C HIS A 52 -1.41 2.90 -9.97
N ASP A 53 -0.37 3.28 -10.72
CA ASP A 53 0.70 2.34 -11.08
C ASP A 53 1.56 1.99 -9.85
N VAL A 54 1.84 2.98 -9.00
CA VAL A 54 2.46 2.75 -7.68
C VAL A 54 1.61 1.80 -6.83
N LEU A 55 0.30 2.05 -6.73
CA LEU A 55 -0.61 1.20 -5.97
C LEU A 55 -0.68 -0.23 -6.53
N LYS A 56 -0.72 -0.37 -7.86
CA LYS A 56 -0.76 -1.67 -8.53
C LYS A 56 0.50 -2.48 -8.26
N ALA A 57 1.69 -1.87 -8.37
CA ALA A 57 2.95 -2.52 -8.04
C ALA A 57 3.03 -2.91 -6.56
N LEU A 58 2.65 -2.00 -5.66
CA LEU A 58 2.56 -2.26 -4.23
C LEU A 58 1.65 -3.43 -3.91
N TRP A 59 0.48 -3.46 -4.53
CA TRP A 59 -0.53 -4.49 -4.31
C TRP A 59 -0.04 -5.86 -4.77
N LYS A 60 0.60 -5.98 -5.94
CA LYS A 60 1.19 -7.24 -6.39
C LYS A 60 2.11 -7.86 -5.34
N VAL A 61 2.92 -7.05 -4.67
CA VAL A 61 3.81 -7.51 -3.60
C VAL A 61 3.02 -7.79 -2.31
N ALA A 62 2.19 -6.84 -1.87
CA ALA A 62 1.41 -6.95 -0.63
C ALA A 62 0.45 -8.14 -0.63
N SER A 63 -0.13 -8.48 -1.77
CA SER A 63 -1.09 -9.58 -1.93
C SER A 63 -0.51 -10.98 -1.66
N ASN A 64 0.82 -11.09 -1.60
CA ASN A 64 1.54 -12.31 -1.25
C ASN A 64 1.94 -12.34 0.23
N ILE A 65 1.64 -11.26 0.97
CA ILE A 65 1.96 -11.09 2.39
C ILE A 65 0.64 -11.06 3.16
N THR A 66 0.53 -11.87 4.22
CA THR A 66 -0.66 -11.86 5.08
C THR A 66 -0.79 -10.52 5.83
N PRO A 67 -1.91 -9.79 5.70
CA PRO A 67 -2.12 -8.54 6.43
C PRO A 67 -2.54 -8.76 7.89
N GLU A 68 -2.50 -7.67 8.64
CA GLU A 68 -3.24 -7.52 9.89
C GLU A 68 -4.61 -6.88 9.62
N PHE A 69 -5.61 -7.28 10.40
CA PHE A 69 -6.97 -6.74 10.33
C PHE A 69 -7.32 -5.99 11.62
N ALA A 70 -8.06 -4.90 11.46
CA ALA A 70 -8.66 -4.16 12.57
C ALA A 70 -10.03 -3.61 12.14
N GLU A 71 -10.91 -3.32 13.09
CA GLU A 71 -12.17 -2.65 12.78
C GLU A 71 -11.94 -1.17 12.43
N ASP A 72 -12.64 -0.65 11.41
CA ASP A 72 -12.64 0.79 11.14
C ASP A 72 -13.66 1.49 12.06
N THR A 73 -13.22 1.87 13.25
CA THR A 73 -14.07 2.53 14.26
C THR A 73 -14.66 3.87 13.79
N LYS A 74 -14.22 4.42 12.66
CA LYS A 74 -14.72 5.66 12.08
C LYS A 74 -15.69 5.43 10.92
N ASN A 75 -15.67 4.26 10.30
CA ASN A 75 -16.52 3.93 9.15
C ASN A 75 -17.23 2.60 9.41
N SER A 76 -18.47 2.66 9.91
CA SER A 76 -19.26 1.47 10.17
C SER A 76 -19.35 0.55 8.93
N GLY A 77 -19.08 -0.74 9.13
CA GLY A 77 -19.08 -1.74 8.06
C GLY A 77 -17.83 -1.76 7.20
N PHE A 78 -16.82 -0.93 7.49
CA PHE A 78 -15.48 -1.06 6.90
C PHE A 78 -14.54 -1.77 7.86
N GLU A 79 -13.58 -2.47 7.27
CA GLU A 79 -12.45 -3.06 7.97
C GLU A 79 -11.17 -2.38 7.52
N ILE A 80 -10.24 -2.28 8.46
CA ILE A 80 -8.89 -1.81 8.22
C ILE A 80 -8.00 -3.01 7.91
N ILE A 81 -7.30 -2.95 6.78
CA ILE A 81 -6.34 -3.94 6.34
C ILE A 81 -4.95 -3.31 6.32
N ILE A 82 -3.97 -3.91 6.98
CA ILE A 82 -2.67 -3.31 7.24
C ILE A 82 -1.54 -4.25 6.83
N TRP A 83 -0.59 -3.71 6.05
CA TRP A 83 0.72 -4.31 5.85
C TRP A 83 1.78 -3.39 6.42
N LYS A 84 2.50 -3.85 7.43
CA LYS A 84 3.53 -3.02 8.09
C LYS A 84 4.88 -3.01 7.40
N TYR A 85 5.17 -4.04 6.60
CA TYR A 85 6.54 -4.39 6.21
C TYR A 85 6.64 -4.88 4.76
N ILE A 86 6.10 -4.14 3.79
CA ILE A 86 6.20 -4.51 2.37
C ILE A 86 7.62 -4.18 1.86
N PRO A 87 8.36 -5.10 1.23
CA PRO A 87 9.72 -4.84 0.74
C PRO A 87 9.74 -3.83 -0.41
N LEU A 88 10.40 -2.68 -0.23
CA LEU A 88 10.53 -1.64 -1.27
C LEU A 88 11.17 -2.18 -2.54
N LYS A 89 12.22 -2.99 -2.42
CA LYS A 89 12.93 -3.56 -3.56
C LYS A 89 12.02 -4.33 -4.52
N GLU A 90 11.08 -5.12 -3.98
CA GLU A 90 10.14 -5.88 -4.80
C GLU A 90 9.17 -4.95 -5.53
N ILE A 91 8.74 -3.87 -4.89
CA ILE A 91 7.89 -2.84 -5.50
C ILE A 91 8.63 -2.13 -6.63
N LEU A 92 9.90 -1.77 -6.43
CA LEU A 92 10.73 -1.15 -7.46
C LEU A 92 10.93 -2.07 -8.65
N ASN A 93 11.13 -3.37 -8.42
CA ASN A 93 11.21 -4.37 -9.50
C ASN A 93 9.91 -4.43 -10.31
N GLU A 94 8.75 -4.40 -9.66
CA GLU A 94 7.44 -4.37 -10.35
C GLU A 94 7.22 -3.10 -11.18
N LEU A 95 7.88 -2.00 -10.83
CA LEU A 95 7.86 -0.73 -11.57
C LEU A 95 9.03 -0.59 -12.55
N GLU A 96 9.88 -1.60 -12.68
CA GLU A 96 11.11 -1.56 -13.51
C GLU A 96 12.04 -0.38 -13.14
N LEU A 97 12.05 0.02 -11.87
CA LEU A 97 12.85 1.12 -11.36
C LEU A 97 14.19 0.62 -10.81
N ASN A 98 15.27 1.34 -11.11
CA ASN A 98 16.55 1.11 -10.47
C ASN A 98 16.56 1.72 -9.06
N GLU A 99 16.90 0.91 -8.06
CA GLU A 99 17.04 1.30 -6.64
C GLU A 99 18.00 2.49 -6.47
N GLU A 100 19.08 2.58 -7.27
CA GLU A 100 20.03 3.70 -7.23
C GLU A 100 19.42 5.03 -7.69
N LYS A 101 18.38 4.97 -8.53
CA LYS A 101 17.63 6.16 -8.98
C LYS A 101 16.49 6.51 -8.04
N PHE A 102 16.10 5.57 -7.18
CA PHE A 102 15.09 5.80 -6.15
C PHE A 102 15.75 6.49 -4.97
N ASN A 103 15.72 7.82 -4.99
CA ASN A 103 16.39 8.63 -3.98
C ASN A 103 15.64 8.56 -2.63
N ILE A 104 15.95 7.54 -1.83
CA ILE A 104 15.45 7.40 -0.47
C ILE A 104 16.09 8.53 0.36
N PRO A 105 15.30 9.39 1.04
CA PRO A 105 15.84 10.48 1.84
C PRO A 105 16.87 9.97 2.85
N ASN A 106 18.03 10.63 2.91
CA ASN A 106 19.07 10.29 3.89
C ASN A 106 18.57 10.53 5.33
N GLY A 107 18.35 9.44 6.07
CA GLY A 107 17.97 9.45 7.50
C GLY A 107 16.79 8.52 7.80
N ASN A 108 16.87 7.76 8.90
CA ASN A 108 15.88 6.88 9.53
C ASN A 108 15.04 5.89 8.68
N HIS A 109 15.06 5.95 7.34
CA HIS A 109 14.35 5.04 6.45
C HIS A 109 15.10 3.72 6.21
N SER A 110 15.82 3.26 7.24
CA SER A 110 16.86 2.23 7.16
C SER A 110 16.35 0.86 6.77
N ASN A 111 15.03 0.64 6.79
CA ASN A 111 14.46 -0.69 6.63
C ASN A 111 13.98 -0.98 5.20
N ASN A 112 13.97 -0.01 4.28
CA ASN A 112 13.48 -0.18 2.90
C ASN A 112 12.12 -0.89 2.86
N ARG A 113 11.22 -0.51 3.77
CA ARG A 113 9.91 -1.13 3.95
C ARG A 113 8.81 -0.09 3.85
N ILE A 114 7.72 -0.51 3.21
CA ILE A 114 6.53 0.32 3.02
C ILE A 114 5.43 -0.18 3.93
N TYR A 115 4.77 0.78 4.58
CA TYR A 115 3.49 0.62 5.23
C TYR A 115 2.35 0.91 4.27
N LEU A 116 1.38 0.00 4.23
CA LEU A 116 0.15 0.14 3.47
C LEU A 116 -1.05 -0.05 4.40
N LYS A 117 -2.03 0.83 4.28
CA LYS A 117 -3.30 0.73 5.00
C LYS A 117 -4.47 0.97 4.07
N PHE A 118 -5.38 0.01 4.03
CA PHE A 118 -6.67 0.12 3.38
C PHE A 118 -7.79 0.24 4.40
N SER A 119 -8.85 0.94 4.00
CA SER A 119 -10.19 0.81 4.57
C SER A 119 -11.05 0.17 3.48
N TYR A 120 -11.59 -1.00 3.79
CA TYR A 120 -12.21 -1.90 2.84
C TYR A 120 -13.62 -2.27 3.30
N LYS A 121 -14.51 -2.35 2.32
CA LYS A 121 -15.75 -3.13 2.39
C LYS A 121 -15.96 -3.72 0.98
N PRO A 122 -16.77 -4.77 0.81
CA PRO A 122 -17.01 -5.36 -0.50
C PRO A 122 -17.36 -4.31 -1.57
N GLY A 123 -16.62 -4.31 -2.68
CA GLY A 123 -16.74 -3.39 -3.81
C GLY A 123 -16.25 -1.95 -3.56
N ILE A 124 -15.72 -1.62 -2.37
CA ILE A 124 -15.21 -0.28 -2.06
C ILE A 124 -13.89 -0.35 -1.31
N LEU A 125 -12.84 0.16 -1.95
CA LEU A 125 -11.50 0.25 -1.39
C LEU A 125 -11.04 1.70 -1.27
N LYS A 126 -10.46 2.05 -0.12
CA LYS A 126 -9.80 3.33 0.13
C LYS A 126 -8.36 3.11 0.54
N CYS A 127 -7.41 3.70 -0.18
CA CYS A 127 -6.02 3.76 0.24
C CYS A 127 -5.82 4.88 1.25
N LEU A 128 -5.70 4.51 2.52
CA LEU A 128 -5.59 5.47 3.63
C LEU A 128 -4.15 5.90 3.89
N SER A 129 -3.17 5.02 3.65
CA SER A 129 -1.78 5.32 3.94
C SER A 129 -0.84 4.49 3.09
N LEU A 130 0.22 5.14 2.64
CA LEU A 130 1.29 4.59 1.81
C LEU A 130 2.54 5.40 2.15
N HIS A 131 3.42 4.87 2.99
CA HIS A 131 4.63 5.59 3.45
C HIS A 131 5.69 4.61 3.95
N PHE A 132 6.92 5.08 4.19
CA PHE A 132 7.96 4.24 4.79
C PHE A 132 7.55 3.72 6.19
N SER A 133 7.94 2.50 6.54
CA SER A 133 7.55 1.88 7.82
C SER A 133 8.13 2.58 9.05
N ASP A 134 9.19 3.39 8.89
CA ASP A 134 9.89 4.05 9.99
C ASP A 134 9.16 5.30 10.54
N TYR A 135 7.95 5.61 10.02
CA TYR A 135 7.02 6.58 10.62
C TYR A 135 6.10 5.96 11.69
N PHE A 136 6.33 4.70 12.09
CA PHE A 136 5.56 4.00 13.14
C PHE A 136 6.13 4.18 14.54
#